data_AF-A3JE69-F1
#
_entry.id   AF-A3JE69-F1
#
_cell.length_a   1.000
_cell.length_b   1.000
_cell.length_c   1.000
_cell.angle_alpha   90.00
_cell.angle_beta   90.00
_cell.angle_gamma   90.00
#
_symmetry.space_group_name_H-M   'P 1'
#
loop_
_entity.id
_entity.type
_entity.pdbx_description
1 polymer ?
#
loop_
_entity_poly.entity_id
_entity_poly.type
_entity_poly.pdbx_seq_one_letter_code
_entity_poly.pdbx_strand_id
1 'polypeptide(L)'
;MNSISRRIANELGVREEQVNATVELLNGGATVPFIARYRKELTGALDDIQLRALEERLRYLRELEDRRATILASIDEQGKLTDVLKSSINGADTKNRLEDLYLPYKPKRRTKAQIACEAGLEPLADGLYNDPTQAPEALAEQFVNADVADSKAALEGARAILMERFAEDAELLGQLRGFIWQQGQLKVTVIAGKEAGGAKFRDYFDHSEALKKVPSHRTLAILRGRNEGILSYTIAVGENSDDRRQPHPAESYIAAHWNVRDQGRAADKWLAEVVRWTWRVKLSGQLETDLIGQIREAAETEAIQVFADNLKDLLLLAPAGPRATLGLDPGLRTGVKVAVIDGIGQVLDHGAIFPHAPRNQWEASIEQLRKWCRQYNIELVAIGNGTASRETDKLVADLCKRYPELKLARIVVSESVRLFIQHRNSPRGNCRTWMSPFAARYPCPALAGPVAELVKMSQNLLVWANISTTYRRYSYRAACMQW
;
A
#
# COMPACT_ATOMS: atom_id res chain seq x y z
N MET A 1 -4.98 -15.82 -28.15
CA MET A 1 -5.07 -15.06 -26.89
C MET A 1 -5.98 -15.82 -25.95
N ASN A 2 -5.52 -16.14 -24.73
CA ASN A 2 -6.42 -16.73 -23.74
C ASN A 2 -7.46 -15.66 -23.36
N SER A 3 -8.74 -16.04 -23.36
CA SER A 3 -9.80 -15.18 -22.82
C SER A 3 -9.46 -14.81 -21.37
N ILE A 4 -9.91 -13.63 -20.90
CA ILE A 4 -9.80 -13.24 -19.47
C ILE A 4 -10.30 -14.39 -18.58
N SER A 5 -11.41 -15.01 -18.97
CA SER A 5 -12.03 -16.11 -18.26
C SER A 5 -11.12 -17.34 -18.13
N ARG A 6 -10.44 -17.74 -19.21
CA ARG A 6 -9.49 -18.87 -19.18
C ARG A 6 -8.30 -18.60 -18.27
N ARG A 7 -7.81 -17.35 -18.25
CA ARG A 7 -6.70 -16.97 -17.35
C ARG A 7 -7.11 -17.06 -15.89
N ILE A 8 -8.28 -16.51 -15.53
CA ILE A 8 -8.83 -16.60 -14.18
C ILE A 8 -9.08 -18.06 -13.79
N ALA A 9 -9.62 -18.86 -14.71
CA ALA A 9 -9.87 -20.29 -14.49
C ALA A 9 -8.58 -21.03 -14.10
N ASN A 10 -7.48 -20.79 -14.82
CA ASN A 10 -6.17 -21.36 -14.51
C ASN A 10 -5.60 -20.84 -13.18
N GLU A 11 -5.72 -19.54 -12.90
CA GLU A 11 -5.22 -18.92 -11.66
C GLU A 11 -5.95 -19.45 -10.41
N LEU A 12 -7.26 -19.72 -10.50
CA LEU A 12 -8.09 -20.19 -9.39
C LEU A 12 -8.26 -21.72 -9.34
N GLY A 13 -7.79 -22.45 -10.35
CA GLY A 13 -7.99 -23.90 -10.47
C GLY A 13 -9.46 -24.30 -10.66
N VAL A 14 -10.25 -23.48 -11.35
CA VAL A 14 -11.68 -23.70 -11.62
C VAL A 14 -11.95 -23.83 -13.12
N ARG A 15 -13.16 -24.23 -13.52
CA ARG A 15 -13.52 -24.35 -14.94
C ARG A 15 -13.85 -22.98 -15.54
N GLU A 16 -13.50 -22.78 -16.81
CA GLU A 16 -13.78 -21.54 -17.54
C GLU A 16 -15.28 -21.21 -17.59
N GLU A 17 -16.15 -22.22 -17.71
CA GLU A 17 -17.61 -22.06 -17.65
C GLU A 17 -18.08 -21.43 -16.33
N GLN A 18 -17.48 -21.81 -15.20
CA GLN A 18 -17.80 -21.25 -13.89
C GLN A 18 -17.40 -19.78 -13.80
N VAL A 19 -16.28 -19.42 -14.42
CA VAL A 19 -15.84 -18.03 -14.52
C VAL A 19 -16.79 -17.21 -15.38
N ASN A 20 -17.15 -17.71 -16.57
CA ASN A 20 -18.07 -17.02 -17.48
C ASN A 20 -19.42 -16.75 -16.82
N ALA A 21 -20.03 -17.76 -16.20
CA ALA A 21 -21.31 -17.61 -15.49
C ALA A 21 -21.21 -16.58 -14.36
N THR A 22 -20.10 -16.59 -13.60
CA THR A 22 -19.88 -15.60 -12.53
C THR A 22 -19.70 -14.18 -13.09
N VAL A 23 -18.94 -14.03 -14.17
CA VAL A 23 -18.71 -12.73 -14.83
C VAL A 23 -20.02 -12.14 -15.36
N GLU A 24 -20.90 -12.95 -15.96
CA GLU A 24 -22.23 -12.51 -16.41
C GLU A 24 -23.07 -11.99 -15.24
N LEU A 25 -23.09 -12.72 -14.12
CA LEU A 25 -23.82 -12.30 -12.92
C LEU A 25 -23.27 -10.98 -12.35
N LEU A 26 -21.94 -10.84 -12.25
CA LEU A 26 -21.29 -9.61 -11.77
C LEU A 26 -21.58 -8.42 -12.70
N ASN A 27 -21.55 -8.63 -14.02
CA ASN A 27 -21.90 -7.59 -15.00
C ASN A 27 -23.38 -7.18 -14.91
N GLY A 28 -24.26 -8.13 -14.58
CA GLY A 28 -25.67 -7.88 -14.27
C GLY A 28 -25.90 -7.16 -12.94
N GLY A 29 -24.84 -6.80 -12.20
CA GLY A 29 -24.92 -6.08 -10.93
C GLY A 29 -25.15 -6.98 -9.71
N ALA A 30 -25.08 -8.31 -9.86
CA ALA A 30 -25.14 -9.22 -8.73
C ALA A 30 -23.90 -9.05 -7.84
N THR A 31 -24.08 -9.12 -6.53
CA THR A 31 -22.98 -9.03 -5.56
C THR A 31 -22.43 -10.42 -5.25
N VAL A 32 -21.17 -10.50 -4.83
CA VAL A 32 -20.56 -11.79 -4.41
C VAL A 32 -21.43 -12.55 -3.39
N PRO A 33 -21.92 -11.94 -2.29
CA PRO A 33 -22.78 -12.65 -1.35
C PRO A 33 -24.11 -13.14 -1.96
N PHE A 34 -24.67 -12.39 -2.92
CA PHE A 34 -25.87 -12.81 -3.63
C PHE A 34 -25.60 -14.03 -4.50
N ILE A 35 -24.49 -14.04 -5.24
CA ILE A 35 -24.08 -15.15 -6.10
C ILE A 35 -23.81 -16.40 -5.26
N ALA A 36 -22.98 -16.25 -4.21
CA ALA A 36 -22.61 -17.33 -3.30
C ALA A 36 -23.82 -17.98 -2.63
N ARG A 37 -24.88 -17.21 -2.35
CA ARG A 37 -26.08 -17.73 -1.66
C ARG A 37 -27.16 -18.25 -2.60
N TYR A 38 -27.45 -17.54 -3.70
CA TYR A 38 -28.65 -17.76 -4.51
C TYR A 38 -28.38 -18.24 -5.93
N ARG A 39 -27.10 -18.30 -6.34
CA ARG A 39 -26.68 -18.70 -7.70
C ARG A 39 -25.62 -19.80 -7.70
N LYS A 40 -25.55 -20.60 -6.63
CA LYS A 40 -24.58 -21.70 -6.47
C LYS A 40 -24.56 -22.66 -7.67
N GLU A 41 -25.71 -23.13 -8.10
CA GLU A 41 -25.79 -24.10 -9.21
C GLU A 41 -25.25 -23.51 -10.52
N LEU A 42 -25.50 -22.23 -10.80
CA LEU A 42 -25.02 -21.56 -12.01
C LEU A 42 -23.50 -21.38 -12.03
N THR A 43 -22.88 -21.18 -10.88
CA THR A 43 -21.42 -21.04 -10.78
C THR A 43 -20.70 -22.36 -10.50
N GLY A 44 -21.41 -23.48 -10.37
CA GLY A 44 -20.83 -24.76 -9.97
C GLY A 44 -20.32 -24.75 -8.53
N ALA A 45 -21.05 -24.06 -7.64
CA ALA A 45 -20.82 -23.96 -6.20
C ALA A 45 -19.49 -23.30 -5.79
N LEU A 46 -19.04 -22.28 -6.52
CA LEU A 46 -17.93 -21.42 -6.06
C LEU A 46 -18.26 -20.78 -4.71
N ASP A 47 -17.32 -20.82 -3.78
CA ASP A 47 -17.46 -20.20 -2.46
C ASP A 47 -17.16 -18.69 -2.47
N ASP A 48 -17.44 -18.02 -1.35
CA ASP A 48 -17.23 -16.57 -1.23
C ASP A 48 -15.76 -16.15 -1.45
N ILE A 49 -14.79 -16.99 -1.10
CA ILE A 49 -13.35 -16.69 -1.25
C ILE A 49 -12.98 -16.73 -2.74
N GLN A 50 -13.40 -17.80 -3.44
CA GLN A 50 -13.18 -17.96 -4.87
C GLN A 50 -13.87 -16.84 -5.66
N LEU A 51 -15.10 -16.48 -5.31
CA LEU A 51 -15.86 -15.42 -5.98
C LEU A 51 -15.23 -14.03 -5.76
N ARG A 52 -14.69 -13.75 -4.57
CA ARG A 52 -13.93 -12.51 -4.30
C ARG A 52 -12.63 -12.45 -5.10
N ALA A 53 -11.85 -13.53 -5.08
CA ALA A 53 -10.61 -13.60 -5.85
C ALA A 53 -10.88 -13.44 -7.36
N LEU A 54 -11.96 -14.04 -7.86
CA LEU A 54 -12.43 -13.86 -9.24
C LEU A 54 -12.78 -12.41 -9.53
N GLU A 55 -13.56 -11.75 -8.67
CA GLU A 55 -13.94 -10.33 -8.84
C GLU A 55 -12.72 -9.40 -8.93
N GLU A 56 -11.73 -9.61 -8.05
CA GLU A 56 -10.49 -8.83 -8.02
C GLU A 56 -9.63 -9.08 -9.26
N ARG A 57 -9.42 -10.35 -9.65
CA ARG A 57 -8.66 -10.70 -10.85
C ARG A 57 -9.34 -10.24 -12.14
N LEU A 58 -10.66 -10.35 -12.22
CA LEU A 58 -11.43 -9.82 -13.34
C LEU A 58 -11.20 -8.32 -13.52
N ARG A 59 -11.21 -7.55 -12.42
CA ARG A 59 -10.94 -6.11 -12.46
C ARG A 59 -9.53 -5.82 -12.96
N TYR A 60 -8.52 -6.47 -12.39
CA TYR A 60 -7.13 -6.28 -12.82
C TYR A 60 -6.93 -6.60 -14.30
N LEU A 61 -7.48 -7.72 -14.78
CA LEU A 61 -7.31 -8.16 -16.16
C LEU A 61 -8.06 -7.25 -17.14
N ARG A 62 -9.22 -6.70 -16.77
CA ARG A 62 -9.89 -5.67 -17.57
C ARG A 62 -9.04 -4.41 -17.69
N GLU A 63 -8.50 -3.91 -16.58
CA GLU A 63 -7.60 -2.76 -16.62
C GLU A 63 -6.35 -3.03 -17.46
N LEU A 64 -5.83 -4.26 -17.44
CA LEU A 64 -4.71 -4.67 -18.29
C LEU A 64 -5.09 -4.62 -19.79
N GLU A 65 -6.24 -5.16 -20.16
CA GLU A 65 -6.71 -5.15 -21.57
C GLU A 65 -7.09 -3.74 -22.06
N ASP A 66 -7.73 -2.92 -21.22
CA ASP A 66 -8.03 -1.51 -21.55
C ASP A 66 -6.74 -0.73 -21.80
N ARG A 67 -5.72 -0.98 -20.95
CA ARG A 67 -4.40 -0.36 -21.12
C ARG A 67 -3.69 -0.88 -22.36
N ARG A 68 -3.76 -2.19 -22.65
CA ARG A 68 -3.22 -2.81 -23.87
C ARG A 68 -3.81 -2.16 -25.12
N ALA A 69 -5.13 -1.99 -25.17
CA ALA A 69 -5.80 -1.34 -26.29
C ALA A 69 -5.35 0.11 -26.47
N THR A 70 -5.22 0.86 -25.37
CA THR A 70 -4.72 2.25 -25.39
C THR A 70 -3.29 2.33 -25.95
N ILE A 71 -2.41 1.41 -25.52
CA ILE A 71 -1.02 1.35 -25.99
C ILE A 71 -0.96 1.01 -27.48
N LEU A 72 -1.71 0.01 -27.92
CA LEU A 72 -1.79 -0.37 -29.34
C LEU A 72 -2.23 0.82 -30.21
N ALA A 73 -3.32 1.50 -29.82
CA ALA A 73 -3.81 2.66 -30.54
C ALA A 73 -2.76 3.78 -30.62
N SER A 74 -2.11 4.11 -29.51
CA SER A 74 -1.09 5.17 -29.48
C SER A 74 0.14 4.87 -30.34
N ILE A 75 0.54 3.60 -30.46
CA ILE A 75 1.67 3.20 -31.30
C ILE A 75 1.26 3.16 -32.79
N ASP A 76 0.02 2.74 -33.07
CA ASP A 76 -0.55 2.70 -34.42
C ASP A 76 -0.71 4.11 -35.00
N GLU A 77 -1.18 5.07 -34.18
CA GLU A 77 -1.27 6.49 -34.55
C GLU A 77 0.10 7.10 -34.94
N GLN A 78 1.20 6.55 -34.41
CA GLN A 78 2.56 6.95 -34.77
C GLN A 78 3.11 6.23 -36.02
N GLY A 79 2.35 5.28 -36.58
CA GLY A 79 2.78 4.43 -37.70
C GLY A 79 3.92 3.47 -37.34
N LYS A 80 4.14 3.19 -36.05
CA LYS A 80 5.26 2.38 -35.54
C LYS A 80 4.86 0.98 -35.09
N LEU A 81 3.58 0.59 -35.27
CA LEU A 81 3.06 -0.69 -34.83
C LEU A 81 3.43 -1.82 -35.82
N THR A 82 4.59 -2.44 -35.60
CA THR A 82 5.00 -3.63 -36.36
C THR A 82 4.25 -4.88 -35.90
N ASP A 83 4.13 -5.90 -36.76
CA ASP A 83 3.48 -7.17 -36.39
C ASP A 83 4.19 -7.88 -35.22
N VAL A 84 5.51 -7.78 -35.17
CA VAL A 84 6.32 -8.32 -34.06
C VAL A 84 6.00 -7.59 -32.76
N LEU A 85 5.97 -6.26 -32.77
CA LEU A 85 5.63 -5.46 -31.59
C LEU A 85 4.19 -5.70 -31.15
N LYS A 86 3.25 -5.77 -32.10
CA LYS A 86 1.84 -6.10 -31.84
C LYS A 86 1.71 -7.47 -31.19
N SER A 87 2.46 -8.47 -31.65
CA SER A 87 2.49 -9.79 -31.03
C SER A 87 3.04 -9.75 -29.60
N SER A 88 4.16 -9.07 -29.38
CA SER A 88 4.76 -8.87 -28.05
C SER A 88 3.82 -8.14 -27.09
N ILE A 89 3.15 -7.08 -27.56
CA ILE A 89 2.15 -6.35 -26.78
C ILE A 89 0.98 -7.26 -26.45
N ASN A 90 0.47 -8.07 -27.38
CA ASN A 90 -0.62 -9.01 -27.12
C ASN A 90 -0.23 -10.16 -26.17
N GLY A 91 1.04 -10.56 -26.16
CA GLY A 91 1.59 -11.57 -25.26
C GLY A 91 1.98 -11.04 -23.87
N ALA A 92 1.89 -9.73 -23.61
CA ALA A 92 2.28 -9.19 -22.32
C ALA A 92 1.30 -9.57 -21.20
N ASP A 93 1.79 -10.28 -20.19
CA ASP A 93 0.97 -10.81 -19.10
C ASP A 93 0.84 -9.89 -17.88
N THR A 94 1.64 -8.83 -17.81
CA THR A 94 1.66 -7.89 -16.69
C THR A 94 1.61 -6.44 -17.16
N LYS A 95 1.09 -5.55 -16.31
CA LYS A 95 1.07 -4.10 -16.57
C LYS A 95 2.48 -3.54 -16.79
N ASN A 96 3.46 -4.01 -16.02
CA ASN A 96 4.86 -3.58 -16.16
C ASN A 96 5.41 -3.93 -17.53
N ARG A 97 5.20 -5.17 -18.00
CA ARG A 97 5.67 -5.57 -19.33
C ARG A 97 5.01 -4.77 -20.46
N LEU A 98 3.74 -4.41 -20.32
CA LEU A 98 3.07 -3.51 -21.26
C LEU A 98 3.70 -2.12 -21.28
N GLU A 99 3.97 -1.54 -20.10
CA GLU A 99 4.60 -0.22 -20.02
C GLU A 99 6.05 -0.26 -20.54
N ASP A 100 6.80 -1.33 -20.30
CA ASP A 100 8.15 -1.52 -20.84
C ASP A 100 8.13 -1.50 -22.39
N LEU A 101 7.22 -2.25 -23.02
CA LEU A 101 7.07 -2.28 -24.48
C LEU A 101 6.58 -0.95 -25.07
N TYR A 102 5.81 -0.18 -24.30
CA TYR A 102 5.29 1.12 -24.71
C TYR A 102 6.30 2.25 -24.54
N LEU A 103 7.33 2.08 -23.72
CA LEU A 103 8.22 3.13 -23.25
C LEU A 103 8.90 3.92 -24.40
N PRO A 104 9.37 3.30 -25.50
CA PRO A 104 9.92 4.03 -26.66
C PRO A 104 8.92 4.94 -27.37
N TYR A 105 7.63 4.62 -27.29
CA TYR A 105 6.54 5.29 -28.03
C TYR A 105 5.73 6.25 -27.16
N LYS A 106 5.95 6.23 -25.85
CA LYS A 106 5.27 7.10 -24.90
C LYS A 106 5.63 8.57 -25.22
N PRO A 107 4.65 9.49 -25.33
CA PRO A 107 4.94 10.90 -25.50
C PRO A 107 5.79 11.45 -24.35
N LYS A 108 6.90 12.12 -24.67
CA LYS A 108 7.86 12.65 -23.67
C LYS A 108 7.98 14.16 -23.76
N ARG A 109 8.32 14.77 -22.64
CA ARG A 109 8.84 16.14 -22.61
C ARG A 109 10.19 16.17 -23.32
N ARG A 110 10.53 17.31 -23.94
CA ARG A 110 11.78 17.53 -24.68
C ARG A 110 13.01 17.06 -23.87
N THR A 111 13.53 15.87 -24.20
CA THR A 111 14.66 15.24 -23.48
C THR A 111 15.99 15.72 -24.02
N LYS A 112 17.10 15.51 -23.29
CA LYS A 112 18.45 15.78 -23.82
C LYS A 112 18.75 14.97 -25.09
N ALA A 113 18.24 13.74 -25.17
CA ALA A 113 18.35 12.90 -26.37
C ALA A 113 17.57 13.51 -27.55
N GLN A 114 16.33 13.97 -27.33
CA GLN A 114 15.55 14.64 -28.37
C GLN A 114 16.20 15.93 -28.86
N ILE A 115 16.74 16.75 -27.95
CA ILE A 115 17.50 17.96 -28.32
C ILE A 115 18.73 17.57 -29.17
N ALA A 116 19.44 16.51 -28.81
CA ALA A 116 20.57 16.02 -29.57
C ALA A 116 20.17 15.47 -30.96
N CYS A 117 19.05 14.75 -31.06
CA CYS A 117 18.49 14.30 -32.34
C CYS A 117 18.10 15.49 -33.23
N GLU A 118 17.42 16.50 -32.68
CA GLU A 118 17.04 17.73 -33.37
C GLU A 118 18.27 18.52 -33.86
N ALA A 119 19.37 18.49 -33.09
CA ALA A 119 20.66 19.08 -33.46
C ALA A 119 21.47 18.23 -34.47
N GLY A 120 20.92 17.12 -34.96
CA GLY A 120 21.55 16.26 -35.97
C GLY A 120 22.64 15.33 -35.44
N LEU A 121 22.65 15.01 -34.14
CA LEU A 121 23.68 14.15 -33.51
C LEU A 121 23.36 12.65 -33.56
N GLU A 122 22.22 12.25 -34.11
CA GLU A 122 21.85 10.83 -34.24
C GLU A 122 22.83 10.03 -35.12
N PRO A 123 23.28 10.52 -36.30
CA PRO A 123 24.29 9.82 -37.08
C PRO A 123 25.64 9.69 -36.37
N LEU A 124 26.00 10.62 -35.48
CA LEU A 124 27.20 10.49 -34.63
C LEU A 124 27.06 9.35 -33.64
N ALA A 125 25.92 9.27 -32.95
CA ALA A 125 25.63 8.18 -32.00
C ALA A 125 25.63 6.81 -32.69
N ASP A 126 24.97 6.70 -33.85
CA ASP A 126 24.90 5.48 -34.63
C ASP A 126 26.25 5.10 -35.25
N GLY A 127 27.02 6.08 -35.72
CA GLY A 127 28.37 5.86 -36.27
C GLY A 127 29.31 5.25 -35.24
N LEU A 128 29.38 5.83 -34.04
CA LEU A 128 30.25 5.33 -32.96
C LEU A 128 29.79 3.97 -32.42
N TYR A 129 28.49 3.71 -32.40
CA TYR A 129 27.95 2.42 -31.94
C TYR A 129 28.17 1.30 -32.97
N ASN A 130 27.89 1.57 -34.25
CA ASN A 130 27.98 0.56 -35.31
C ASN A 130 29.42 0.25 -35.72
N ASP A 131 30.32 1.23 -35.63
CA ASP A 131 31.74 1.06 -35.93
C ASP A 131 32.63 1.61 -34.80
N PRO A 132 32.91 0.78 -33.77
CA PRO A 132 33.73 1.20 -32.63
C PRO A 132 35.21 1.48 -32.97
N THR A 133 35.64 1.29 -34.21
CA THR A 133 37.01 1.61 -34.64
C THR A 133 37.23 3.10 -34.89
N GLN A 134 36.15 3.87 -35.05
CA GLN A 134 36.21 5.30 -35.27
C GLN A 134 36.63 6.05 -34.00
N ALA A 135 37.47 7.07 -34.15
CA ALA A 135 37.87 7.92 -33.04
C ALA A 135 36.73 8.88 -32.66
N PRO A 136 36.17 8.80 -31.43
CA PRO A 136 35.02 9.60 -31.02
C PRO A 136 35.20 11.10 -31.24
N GLU A 137 36.35 11.65 -30.84
CA GLU A 137 36.64 13.08 -30.94
C GLU A 137 36.72 13.55 -32.39
N ALA A 138 37.38 12.78 -33.26
CA ALA A 138 37.54 13.13 -34.68
C ALA A 138 36.22 13.02 -35.46
N LEU A 139 35.38 12.04 -35.13
CA LEU A 139 34.05 11.94 -35.73
C LEU A 139 33.15 13.08 -35.23
N ALA A 140 33.22 13.41 -33.94
CA ALA A 140 32.40 14.46 -33.32
C ALA A 140 32.69 15.87 -33.88
N GLU A 141 33.91 16.16 -34.34
CA GLU A 141 34.26 17.43 -35.00
C GLU A 141 33.38 17.73 -36.21
N GLN A 142 32.91 16.70 -36.93
CA GLN A 142 32.06 16.85 -38.11
C GLN A 142 30.63 17.31 -37.78
N PHE A 143 30.26 17.23 -36.50
CA PHE A 143 28.92 17.54 -36.01
C PHE A 143 28.87 18.84 -35.20
N VAL A 144 29.98 19.58 -35.10
CA VAL A 144 30.04 20.91 -34.48
C VAL A 144 29.31 21.91 -35.38
N ASN A 145 28.33 22.62 -34.82
CA ASN A 145 27.50 23.58 -35.54
C ASN A 145 27.01 24.69 -34.60
N ALA A 146 26.11 25.56 -35.06
CA ALA A 146 25.60 26.67 -34.25
C ALA A 146 24.87 26.21 -32.97
N ASP A 147 24.27 25.02 -32.98
CA ASP A 147 23.55 24.41 -31.86
C ASP A 147 24.43 23.47 -31.01
N VAL A 148 25.63 23.12 -31.50
CA VAL A 148 26.58 22.18 -30.88
C VAL A 148 27.96 22.83 -30.79
N ALA A 149 28.27 23.36 -29.60
CA ALA A 149 29.40 24.27 -29.39
C ALA A 149 30.80 23.66 -29.66
N ASP A 150 31.00 22.39 -29.32
CA ASP A 150 32.29 21.69 -29.48
C ASP A 150 32.10 20.17 -29.57
N SER A 151 33.18 19.44 -29.88
CA SER A 151 33.17 17.98 -29.99
C SER A 151 32.74 17.29 -28.70
N LYS A 152 32.99 17.92 -27.54
CA LYS A 152 32.56 17.39 -26.24
C LYS A 152 31.03 17.46 -26.11
N ALA A 153 30.42 18.58 -26.46
CA ALA A 153 28.97 18.74 -26.49
C ALA A 153 28.32 17.76 -27.47
N ALA A 154 28.93 17.54 -28.65
CA ALA A 154 28.49 16.55 -29.62
C ALA A 154 28.49 15.12 -29.03
N LEU A 155 29.60 14.72 -28.38
CA LEU A 155 29.71 13.40 -27.72
C LEU A 155 28.76 13.25 -26.52
N GLU A 156 28.51 14.32 -25.76
CA GLU A 156 27.52 14.30 -24.67
C GLU A 156 26.09 14.13 -25.20
N GLY A 157 25.76 14.79 -26.31
CA GLY A 157 24.48 14.63 -27.00
C GLY A 157 24.31 13.22 -27.57
N ALA A 158 25.31 12.71 -28.29
CA ALA A 158 25.32 11.35 -28.81
C ALA A 158 25.19 10.30 -27.69
N ARG A 159 25.87 10.51 -26.55
CA ARG A 159 25.72 9.66 -25.36
C ARG A 159 24.30 9.71 -24.81
N ALA A 160 23.68 10.88 -24.76
CA ALA A 160 22.29 11.00 -24.29
C ALA A 160 21.32 10.22 -25.18
N ILE A 161 21.52 10.20 -26.50
CA ILE A 161 20.75 9.40 -27.46
C ILE A 161 20.87 7.92 -27.15
N LEU A 162 22.10 7.39 -27.04
CA LEU A 162 22.31 5.97 -26.72
C LEU A 162 21.80 5.59 -25.33
N MET A 163 22.00 6.45 -24.33
CA MET A 163 21.48 6.21 -22.97
C MET A 163 19.95 6.10 -22.94
N GLU A 164 19.25 6.92 -23.73
CA GLU A 164 17.81 6.82 -23.86
C GLU A 164 17.45 5.53 -24.60
N ARG A 165 18.03 5.27 -25.77
CA ARG A 165 17.78 4.03 -26.51
C ARG A 165 17.98 2.76 -25.66
N PHE A 166 19.06 2.70 -24.87
CA PHE A 166 19.37 1.57 -24.03
C PHE A 166 18.42 1.42 -22.84
N ALA A 167 18.01 2.53 -22.22
CA ALA A 167 17.16 2.51 -21.03
C ALA A 167 15.70 2.11 -21.33
N GLU A 168 15.30 2.17 -22.60
CA GLU A 168 13.92 1.94 -23.03
C GLU A 168 13.71 0.58 -23.69
N ASP A 169 14.75 -0.26 -23.72
CA ASP A 169 14.63 -1.62 -24.20
C ASP A 169 13.90 -2.53 -23.20
N ALA A 170 12.80 -3.11 -23.65
CA ALA A 170 11.91 -3.90 -22.81
C ALA A 170 12.51 -5.24 -22.37
N GLU A 171 13.41 -5.84 -23.17
CA GLU A 171 14.08 -7.09 -22.82
C GLU A 171 15.15 -6.86 -21.75
N LEU A 172 15.97 -5.82 -21.92
CA LEU A 172 16.98 -5.42 -20.95
C LEU A 172 16.34 -5.02 -19.62
N LEU A 173 15.25 -4.24 -19.63
CA LEU A 173 14.50 -3.91 -18.41
C LEU A 173 14.01 -5.17 -17.68
N GLY A 174 13.44 -6.13 -18.42
CA GLY A 174 13.02 -7.42 -17.88
C GLY A 174 14.17 -8.22 -17.25
N GLN A 175 15.30 -8.33 -17.95
CA GLN A 175 16.50 -9.03 -17.49
C GLN A 175 17.07 -8.38 -16.22
N LEU A 176 17.23 -7.06 -16.20
CA LEU A 176 17.76 -6.33 -15.05
C LEU A 176 16.81 -6.38 -13.85
N ARG A 177 15.50 -6.26 -14.07
CA ARG A 177 14.49 -6.41 -13.01
C ARG A 177 14.59 -7.78 -12.36
N GLY A 178 14.68 -8.85 -13.17
CA GLY A 178 14.88 -10.21 -12.67
C GLY A 178 16.19 -10.40 -11.91
N PHE A 179 17.28 -9.85 -12.43
CA PHE A 179 18.61 -9.88 -11.78
C PHE A 179 18.59 -9.21 -10.40
N ILE A 180 18.09 -7.97 -10.31
CA ILE A 180 18.03 -7.22 -9.05
C ILE A 180 17.03 -7.87 -8.09
N TRP A 181 15.90 -8.40 -8.57
CA TRP A 181 14.96 -9.13 -7.73
C TRP A 181 15.60 -10.33 -7.04
N GLN A 182 16.49 -11.06 -7.74
CA GLN A 182 17.11 -12.26 -7.19
C GLN A 182 18.28 -11.97 -6.25
N GLN A 183 19.09 -10.96 -6.56
CA GLN A 183 20.37 -10.69 -5.88
C GLN A 183 20.38 -9.39 -5.04
N GLY A 184 19.37 -8.54 -5.19
CA GLY A 184 19.29 -7.24 -4.52
C GLY A 184 19.13 -7.36 -3.02
N GLN A 185 19.84 -6.50 -2.31
CA GLN A 185 19.74 -6.27 -0.87
C GLN A 185 19.12 -4.88 -0.66
N LEU A 186 18.02 -4.81 0.08
CA LEU A 186 17.47 -3.55 0.55
C LEU A 186 18.34 -3.06 1.71
N LYS A 187 19.15 -2.02 1.47
CA LYS A 187 19.92 -1.32 2.50
C LYS A 187 19.13 -0.11 2.98
N VAL A 188 19.01 0.05 4.28
CA VAL A 188 18.27 1.13 4.94
C VAL A 188 19.19 1.82 5.93
N THR A 189 19.25 3.14 5.87
CA THR A 189 20.06 3.95 6.76
C THR A 189 19.29 5.16 7.27
N VAL A 190 19.65 5.64 8.46
CA VAL A 190 19.14 6.90 8.99
C VAL A 190 19.76 8.09 8.24
N ILE A 191 18.95 9.11 7.99
CA ILE A 191 19.42 10.39 7.45
C ILE A 191 20.18 11.11 8.58
N ALA A 192 21.42 11.52 8.29
CA ALA A 192 22.27 12.21 9.26
C ALA A 192 21.56 13.39 9.93
N GLY A 193 21.56 13.42 11.26
CA GLY A 193 20.92 14.45 12.08
C GLY A 193 19.43 14.20 12.38
N LYS A 194 18.87 13.05 12.00
CA LYS A 194 17.48 12.64 12.28
C LYS A 194 17.36 11.52 13.33
N GLU A 195 18.47 11.12 13.95
CA GLU A 195 18.55 9.98 14.86
C GLU A 195 17.67 10.16 16.11
N ALA A 196 17.71 11.34 16.73
CA ALA A 196 16.93 11.63 17.93
C ALA A 196 15.42 11.70 17.66
N GLY A 197 15.01 12.32 16.55
CA GLY A 197 13.60 12.40 16.13
C GLY A 197 13.07 11.08 15.57
N GLY A 198 13.96 10.18 15.16
CA GLY A 198 13.68 8.91 14.51
C GLY A 198 13.66 7.69 15.43
N ALA A 199 13.65 7.86 16.76
CA ALA A 199 13.84 6.75 17.72
C ALA A 199 12.88 5.55 17.51
N LYS A 200 11.69 5.77 16.94
CA LYS A 200 10.73 4.70 16.59
C LYS A 200 11.16 3.81 15.41
N PHE A 201 12.14 4.25 14.62
CA PHE A 201 12.71 3.53 13.49
C PHE A 201 14.13 3.03 13.77
N ARG A 202 14.56 3.00 15.03
CA ARG A 202 15.93 2.70 15.44
C ARG A 202 16.43 1.37 14.91
N ASP A 203 15.56 0.37 14.83
CA ASP A 203 15.86 -0.97 14.30
C ASP A 203 16.27 -0.94 12.82
N TYR A 204 16.03 0.16 12.11
CA TYR A 204 16.30 0.35 10.68
C TYR A 204 17.40 1.37 10.39
N PHE A 205 18.10 1.89 11.41
CA PHE A 205 19.11 2.93 11.21
C PHE A 205 20.36 2.45 10.45
N ASP A 206 20.64 1.15 10.53
CA ASP A 206 21.65 0.45 9.74
C ASP A 206 21.19 -0.98 9.54
N HIS A 207 20.34 -1.19 8.53
CA HIS A 207 19.67 -2.47 8.28
C HIS A 207 19.86 -2.91 6.84
N SER A 208 20.10 -4.20 6.63
CA SER A 208 20.23 -4.78 5.30
C SER A 208 19.62 -6.17 5.23
N GLU A 209 18.84 -6.43 4.19
CA GLU A 209 18.26 -7.75 3.94
C GLU A 209 17.93 -7.99 2.47
N ALA A 210 17.71 -9.25 2.10
CA ALA A 210 17.39 -9.62 0.72
C ALA A 210 16.04 -9.03 0.29
N LEU A 211 16.03 -8.29 -0.82
CA LEU A 211 14.86 -7.57 -1.34
C LEU A 211 13.62 -8.45 -1.46
N LYS A 212 13.78 -9.67 -2.01
CA LYS A 212 12.69 -10.63 -2.20
C LYS A 212 12.14 -11.27 -0.93
N LYS A 213 12.78 -11.04 0.22
CA LYS A 213 12.44 -11.66 1.52
C LYS A 213 11.99 -10.63 2.56
N VAL A 214 11.89 -9.35 2.21
CA VAL A 214 11.50 -8.30 3.17
C VAL A 214 10.05 -8.54 3.62
N PRO A 215 9.79 -8.75 4.93
CA PRO A 215 8.43 -8.97 5.42
C PRO A 215 7.53 -7.73 5.27
N SER A 216 6.21 -7.92 5.12
CA SER A 216 5.25 -6.81 4.92
C SER A 216 5.35 -5.70 5.97
N HIS A 217 5.26 -6.04 7.27
CA HIS A 217 5.31 -5.06 8.35
C HIS A 217 6.59 -4.20 8.33
N ARG A 218 7.70 -4.78 7.89
CA ARG A 218 8.99 -4.11 7.81
C ARG A 218 9.08 -3.20 6.59
N THR A 219 8.62 -3.67 5.43
CA THR A 219 8.47 -2.85 4.23
C THR A 219 7.66 -1.58 4.55
N LEU A 220 6.51 -1.73 5.19
CA LEU A 220 5.66 -0.58 5.57
C LEU A 220 6.37 0.36 6.57
N ALA A 221 7.08 -0.17 7.56
CA ALA A 221 7.84 0.64 8.52
C ALA A 221 8.97 1.45 7.86
N ILE A 222 9.74 0.82 6.96
CA ILE A 222 10.81 1.47 6.19
C ILE A 222 10.24 2.59 5.30
N LEU A 223 9.17 2.30 4.56
CA LEU A 223 8.52 3.28 3.67
C LEU A 223 7.92 4.44 4.47
N ARG A 224 7.36 4.19 5.65
CA ARG A 224 6.90 5.22 6.57
C ARG A 224 8.06 6.09 7.05
N GLY A 225 9.18 5.48 7.48
CA GLY A 225 10.37 6.22 7.91
C GLY A 225 10.98 7.08 6.80
N ARG A 226 10.94 6.62 5.54
CA ARG A 226 11.33 7.43 4.38
C ARG A 226 10.38 8.59 4.13
N ASN A 227 9.06 8.35 4.16
CA ASN A 227 8.06 9.40 3.96
C ASN A 227 8.10 10.48 5.04
N GLU A 228 8.46 10.11 6.27
CA GLU A 228 8.69 11.05 7.37
C GLU A 228 10.07 11.74 7.31
N GLY A 229 10.90 11.43 6.31
CA GLY A 229 12.21 12.06 6.11
C GLY A 229 13.25 11.67 7.17
N ILE A 230 13.14 10.47 7.73
CA ILE A 230 14.05 9.94 8.77
C ILE A 230 14.97 8.86 8.19
N LEU A 231 14.44 7.97 7.35
CA LEU A 231 15.20 6.89 6.73
C LEU A 231 15.46 7.19 5.25
N SER A 232 16.53 6.62 4.73
CA SER A 232 16.78 6.45 3.31
C SER A 232 16.94 4.96 3.01
N TYR A 233 16.63 4.55 1.78
CA TYR A 233 16.89 3.19 1.33
C TYR A 233 17.58 3.22 -0.02
N THR A 234 18.30 2.15 -0.33
CA THR A 234 18.80 1.85 -1.66
C THR A 234 18.78 0.35 -1.91
N ILE A 235 18.67 -0.07 -3.17
CA ILE A 235 18.83 -1.47 -3.54
C ILE A 235 20.28 -1.69 -3.98
N ALA A 236 21.04 -2.39 -3.15
CA ALA A 236 22.43 -2.75 -3.40
C ALA A 236 22.53 -4.14 -4.04
N VAL A 237 23.46 -4.31 -4.98
CA VAL A 237 23.82 -5.62 -5.55
C VAL A 237 25.33 -5.81 -5.47
N GLY A 238 25.77 -6.90 -4.83
CA GLY A 238 27.20 -7.20 -4.61
C GLY A 238 27.80 -6.54 -3.35
N GLU A 239 28.99 -6.99 -2.96
CA GLU A 239 29.65 -6.61 -1.70
C GLU A 239 30.15 -5.14 -1.68
N ASN A 240 30.53 -4.60 -2.84
CA ASN A 240 31.08 -3.23 -2.99
C ASN A 240 30.08 -2.24 -3.61
N SER A 241 28.77 -2.44 -3.40
CA SER A 241 27.73 -1.60 -4.02
C SER A 241 27.90 -0.09 -3.81
N ASP A 242 28.57 0.29 -2.71
CA ASP A 242 28.67 1.68 -2.27
C ASP A 242 29.90 2.39 -2.88
N ASP A 243 30.86 1.65 -3.45
CA ASP A 243 32.00 2.25 -4.16
C ASP A 243 31.63 2.59 -5.60
N ARG A 244 31.29 3.86 -5.82
CA ARG A 244 30.98 4.42 -7.16
C ARG A 244 32.14 4.32 -8.15
N ARG A 245 33.36 3.97 -7.73
CA ARG A 245 34.49 3.73 -8.64
C ARG A 245 34.44 2.36 -9.28
N GLN A 246 33.82 1.36 -8.63
CA GLN A 246 33.67 0.04 -9.23
C GLN A 246 32.49 0.01 -10.22
N PRO A 247 32.61 -0.76 -11.31
CA PRO A 247 31.49 -1.02 -12.21
C PRO A 247 30.40 -1.78 -11.46
N HIS A 248 29.15 -1.35 -11.60
CA HIS A 248 28.03 -2.10 -11.06
C HIS A 248 27.81 -3.38 -11.90
N PRO A 249 27.47 -4.54 -11.31
CA PRO A 249 27.22 -5.77 -12.07
C PRO A 249 26.16 -5.63 -13.19
N ALA A 250 25.19 -4.74 -13.01
CA ALA A 250 24.21 -4.44 -14.07
C ALA A 250 24.84 -3.84 -15.35
N GLU A 251 25.98 -3.16 -15.24
CA GLU A 251 26.70 -2.61 -16.39
C GLU A 251 27.13 -3.73 -17.36
N SER A 252 27.50 -4.92 -16.86
CA SER A 252 27.85 -6.05 -17.75
C SER A 252 26.63 -6.63 -18.47
N TYR A 253 25.44 -6.59 -17.86
CA TYR A 253 24.19 -7.00 -18.52
C TYR A 253 23.83 -6.04 -19.65
N ILE A 254 23.94 -4.74 -19.42
CA ILE A 254 23.70 -3.72 -20.45
C ILE A 254 24.70 -3.87 -21.60
N ALA A 255 25.99 -4.00 -21.27
CA ALA A 255 27.04 -4.19 -22.27
C ALA A 255 26.83 -5.47 -23.10
N ALA A 256 26.48 -6.59 -22.47
CA ALA A 256 26.21 -7.84 -23.16
C ALA A 256 24.97 -7.74 -24.06
N HIS A 257 23.89 -7.13 -23.57
CA HIS A 257 22.64 -6.96 -24.33
C HIS A 257 22.84 -6.11 -25.59
N TRP A 258 23.60 -5.01 -25.47
CA TRP A 258 23.90 -4.10 -26.57
C TRP A 258 25.23 -4.43 -27.28
N ASN A 259 25.80 -5.61 -27.04
CA ASN A 259 27.06 -6.08 -27.62
C ASN A 259 28.23 -5.08 -27.55
N VAL A 260 28.29 -4.27 -26.49
CA VAL A 260 29.40 -3.37 -26.19
C VAL A 260 30.51 -4.18 -25.54
N ARG A 261 31.69 -4.20 -26.15
CA ARG A 261 32.86 -4.96 -25.67
C ARG A 261 34.08 -4.07 -25.70
N ASP A 262 34.91 -4.13 -24.67
CA ASP A 262 36.22 -3.49 -24.68
C ASP A 262 37.24 -4.43 -25.37
N GLN A 263 37.61 -4.07 -26.60
CA GLN A 263 38.63 -4.73 -27.41
C GLN A 263 39.82 -3.80 -27.68
N GLY A 264 39.91 -2.68 -26.95
CA GLY A 264 40.92 -1.65 -27.18
C GLY A 264 40.73 -0.82 -28.45
N ARG A 265 39.52 -0.80 -29.04
CA ARG A 265 39.19 0.04 -30.20
C ARG A 265 38.96 1.49 -29.77
N ALA A 266 39.00 2.42 -30.72
CA ALA A 266 39.00 3.85 -30.43
C ALA A 266 37.75 4.33 -29.68
N ALA A 267 36.55 3.82 -30.00
CA ALA A 267 35.30 4.20 -29.33
C ALA A 267 34.95 3.34 -28.10
N ASP A 268 35.68 2.25 -27.82
CA ASP A 268 35.29 1.28 -26.78
C ASP A 268 35.18 1.94 -25.38
N LYS A 269 36.10 2.85 -25.05
CA LYS A 269 36.05 3.60 -23.79
C LYS A 269 34.83 4.49 -23.70
N TRP A 270 34.49 5.18 -24.78
CA TRP A 270 33.30 6.05 -24.83
C TRP A 270 32.01 5.22 -24.73
N LEU A 271 31.93 4.09 -25.42
CA LEU A 271 30.78 3.16 -25.31
C LEU A 271 30.66 2.55 -23.91
N ALA A 272 31.77 2.21 -23.25
CA ALA A 272 31.77 1.77 -21.86
C ALA A 272 31.23 2.88 -20.92
N GLU A 273 31.57 4.14 -21.18
CA GLU A 273 30.97 5.26 -20.46
C GLU A 273 29.47 5.38 -20.72
N VAL A 274 29.01 5.22 -21.97
CA VAL A 274 27.57 5.20 -22.30
C VAL A 274 26.85 4.15 -21.45
N VAL A 275 27.37 2.92 -21.38
CA VAL A 275 26.81 1.84 -20.55
C VAL A 275 26.75 2.23 -19.07
N ARG A 276 27.86 2.73 -18.53
CA ARG A 276 27.95 3.17 -17.12
C ARG A 276 26.94 4.26 -16.78
N TRP A 277 26.80 5.26 -17.65
CA TRP A 277 25.85 6.35 -17.47
C TRP A 277 24.40 5.90 -17.64
N THR A 278 24.13 4.98 -18.57
CA THR A 278 22.81 4.38 -18.75
C THR A 278 22.33 3.72 -17.47
N TRP A 279 23.20 2.92 -16.83
CA TRP A 279 22.90 2.32 -15.53
C TRP A 279 22.61 3.40 -14.48
N ARG A 280 23.56 4.30 -14.24
CA ARG A 280 23.54 5.20 -13.06
C ARG A 280 22.51 6.31 -13.14
N VAL A 281 22.18 6.79 -14.34
CA VAL A 281 21.34 7.98 -14.54
C VAL A 281 19.92 7.60 -14.94
N LYS A 282 19.73 6.49 -15.65
CA LYS A 282 18.42 6.08 -16.16
C LYS A 282 17.91 4.82 -15.44
N LEU A 283 18.59 3.69 -15.61
CA LEU A 283 18.06 2.38 -15.25
C LEU A 283 17.99 2.13 -13.74
N SER A 284 19.01 2.53 -12.95
CA SER A 284 19.06 2.20 -11.52
C SER A 284 17.90 2.79 -10.74
N GLY A 285 17.57 4.07 -10.97
CA GLY A 285 16.46 4.76 -10.30
C GLY A 285 15.09 4.27 -10.77
N GLN A 286 14.95 3.96 -12.05
CA GLN A 286 13.72 3.38 -12.60
C GLN A 286 13.45 2.00 -11.99
N LEU A 287 14.44 1.11 -12.00
CA LEU A 287 14.31 -0.24 -11.45
C LEU A 287 14.14 -0.24 -9.93
N GLU A 288 14.79 0.69 -9.21
CA GLU A 288 14.55 0.88 -7.78
C GLU A 288 13.08 1.27 -7.52
N THR A 289 12.53 2.20 -8.30
CA THR A 289 11.13 2.62 -8.17
C THR A 289 10.16 1.47 -8.43
N ASP A 290 10.38 0.72 -9.51
CA ASP A 290 9.56 -0.44 -9.88
C ASP A 290 9.54 -1.51 -8.78
N LEU A 291 10.73 -1.92 -8.32
CA LEU A 291 10.88 -3.00 -7.36
C LEU A 291 10.38 -2.63 -5.97
N ILE A 292 10.56 -1.36 -5.56
CA ILE A 292 9.99 -0.88 -4.31
C ILE A 292 8.46 -0.81 -4.41
N GLY A 293 7.93 -0.37 -5.55
CA GLY A 293 6.50 -0.42 -5.84
C GLY A 293 5.94 -1.83 -5.69
N GLN A 294 6.65 -2.83 -6.21
CA GLN A 294 6.26 -4.23 -6.14
C GLN A 294 6.21 -4.75 -4.69
N ILE A 295 7.27 -4.55 -3.88
CA ILE A 295 7.24 -5.01 -2.48
C ILE A 295 6.24 -4.24 -1.64
N ARG A 296 5.99 -2.96 -1.99
CA ARG A 296 5.00 -2.13 -1.32
C ARG A 296 3.58 -2.65 -1.56
N GLU A 297 3.23 -2.93 -2.82
CA GLU A 297 1.91 -3.46 -3.18
C GLU A 297 1.66 -4.79 -2.45
N ALA A 298 2.63 -5.70 -2.47
CA ALA A 298 2.54 -6.97 -1.75
C ALA A 298 2.38 -6.76 -0.23
N ALA A 299 3.15 -5.84 0.36
CA ALA A 299 3.07 -5.54 1.78
C ALA A 299 1.72 -4.93 2.17
N GLU A 300 1.20 -3.99 1.38
CA GLU A 300 -0.12 -3.38 1.60
C GLU A 300 -1.23 -4.44 1.49
N THR A 301 -1.18 -5.34 0.49
CA THR A 301 -2.14 -6.44 0.37
C THR A 301 -2.13 -7.37 1.58
N GLU A 302 -0.95 -7.80 2.03
CA GLU A 302 -0.83 -8.67 3.22
C GLU A 302 -1.35 -7.98 4.48
N ALA A 303 -1.01 -6.70 4.69
CA ALA A 303 -1.47 -5.95 5.83
C ALA A 303 -3.00 -5.79 5.82
N ILE A 304 -3.58 -5.46 4.66
CA ILE A 304 -5.04 -5.36 4.47
C ILE A 304 -5.71 -6.70 4.78
N GLN A 305 -5.12 -7.83 4.35
CA GLN A 305 -5.66 -9.16 4.63
C GLN A 305 -5.68 -9.45 6.14
N VAL A 306 -4.59 -9.18 6.85
CA VAL A 306 -4.53 -9.32 8.32
C VAL A 306 -5.57 -8.43 9.00
N PHE A 307 -5.78 -7.19 8.52
CA PHE A 307 -6.83 -6.33 9.04
C PHE A 307 -8.24 -6.86 8.73
N ALA A 308 -8.46 -7.40 7.53
CA ALA A 308 -9.73 -7.97 7.13
C ALA A 308 -10.09 -9.20 7.98
N ASP A 309 -9.12 -10.08 8.26
CA ASP A 309 -9.30 -11.26 9.10
C ASP A 309 -9.57 -10.86 10.55
N ASN A 310 -8.79 -9.93 11.11
CA ASN A 310 -9.05 -9.39 12.45
C ASN A 310 -10.44 -8.74 12.55
N LEU A 311 -10.87 -8.01 11.52
CA LEU A 311 -12.20 -7.41 11.49
C LEU A 311 -13.30 -8.47 11.37
N LYS A 312 -13.09 -9.50 10.55
CA LYS A 312 -14.02 -10.63 10.40
C LYS A 312 -14.22 -11.35 11.73
N ASP A 313 -13.13 -11.65 12.44
CA ASP A 313 -13.21 -12.31 13.75
C ASP A 313 -13.99 -11.45 14.75
N LEU A 314 -13.74 -10.14 14.77
CA LEU A 314 -14.52 -9.21 15.59
C LEU A 314 -16.00 -9.19 15.22
N LEU A 315 -16.35 -9.25 13.93
CA LEU A 315 -17.73 -9.25 13.43
C LEU A 315 -18.46 -10.58 13.59
N LEU A 316 -17.74 -11.67 13.87
CA LEU A 316 -18.29 -13.01 14.08
C LEU A 316 -18.26 -13.45 15.55
N LEU A 317 -17.85 -12.56 16.46
CA LEU A 317 -17.96 -12.82 17.88
C LEU A 317 -19.41 -13.17 18.26
N ALA A 318 -19.57 -14.14 19.16
CA ALA A 318 -20.88 -14.50 19.66
C ALA A 318 -21.49 -13.29 20.41
N PRO A 319 -22.72 -12.88 20.09
CA PRO A 319 -23.37 -11.80 20.82
C PRO A 319 -23.60 -12.22 22.27
N ALA A 320 -23.40 -11.30 23.21
CA ALA A 320 -23.62 -11.55 24.64
C ALA A 320 -25.12 -11.70 25.00
N GLY A 321 -26.00 -11.43 24.04
CA GLY A 321 -27.44 -11.53 24.18
C GLY A 321 -28.06 -10.27 24.81
N PRO A 322 -29.39 -10.29 25.01
CA PRO A 322 -30.14 -9.12 25.45
C PRO A 322 -30.03 -8.87 26.96
N ARG A 323 -28.82 -8.55 27.43
CA ARG A 323 -28.49 -8.41 28.86
C ARG A 323 -28.09 -6.98 29.19
N ALA A 324 -28.63 -6.39 30.25
CA ALA A 324 -28.28 -5.04 30.66
C ALA A 324 -26.76 -4.93 30.90
N THR A 325 -26.11 -3.98 30.23
CA THR A 325 -24.66 -3.89 30.15
C THR A 325 -24.16 -2.51 30.55
N LEU A 326 -23.12 -2.50 31.37
CA LEU A 326 -22.34 -1.33 31.71
C LEU A 326 -21.08 -1.29 30.84
N GLY A 327 -20.99 -0.31 29.94
CA GLY A 327 -19.81 -0.04 29.13
C GLY A 327 -18.83 0.88 29.84
N LEU A 328 -17.58 0.45 29.93
CA LEU A 328 -16.47 1.22 30.48
C LEU A 328 -15.43 1.46 29.38
N ASP A 329 -15.15 2.73 29.12
CA ASP A 329 -14.06 3.19 28.25
C ASP A 329 -12.92 3.71 29.13
N PRO A 330 -11.85 2.92 29.33
CA PRO A 330 -10.74 3.27 30.20
C PRO A 330 -10.04 4.58 29.84
N GLY A 331 -9.52 5.24 30.88
CA GLY A 331 -8.71 6.44 30.70
C GLY A 331 -8.08 6.89 32.01
N LEU A 332 -6.91 7.51 31.90
CA LEU A 332 -6.20 8.11 33.03
C LEU A 332 -6.70 9.54 33.27
N ARG A 333 -6.03 10.53 32.66
CA ARG A 333 -6.30 11.96 32.86
C ARG A 333 -7.74 12.38 32.55
N THR A 334 -8.38 11.76 31.57
CA THR A 334 -9.76 12.08 31.16
C THR A 334 -10.82 11.23 31.89
N GLY A 335 -10.41 10.39 32.83
CA GLY A 335 -11.28 9.44 33.52
C GLY A 335 -11.74 8.29 32.63
N VAL A 336 -12.41 7.32 33.27
CA VAL A 336 -13.11 6.21 32.64
C VAL A 336 -14.52 6.67 32.30
N LYS A 337 -14.92 6.59 31.03
CA LYS A 337 -16.27 7.00 30.60
C LYS A 337 -17.19 5.80 30.77
N VAL A 338 -18.41 6.06 31.18
CA VAL A 338 -19.39 5.04 31.53
C VAL A 338 -20.63 5.24 30.70
N ALA A 339 -21.17 4.15 30.15
CA ALA A 339 -22.49 4.10 29.53
C ALA A 339 -23.27 2.92 30.11
N VAL A 340 -24.54 3.15 30.44
CA VAL A 340 -25.46 2.12 30.92
C VAL A 340 -26.45 1.81 29.81
N ILE A 341 -26.60 0.53 29.48
CA ILE A 341 -27.43 0.08 28.36
C ILE A 341 -28.34 -1.04 28.82
N ASP A 342 -29.60 -1.01 28.41
CA ASP A 342 -30.56 -2.08 28.69
C ASP A 342 -30.33 -3.32 27.80
N GLY A 343 -31.16 -4.35 27.97
CA GLY A 343 -31.05 -5.59 27.19
C GLY A 343 -31.39 -5.46 25.71
N ILE A 344 -31.98 -4.35 25.25
CA ILE A 344 -32.33 -4.14 23.83
C ILE A 344 -31.41 -3.11 23.15
N GLY A 345 -30.41 -2.61 23.88
CA GLY A 345 -29.40 -1.68 23.35
C GLY A 345 -29.75 -0.20 23.57
N GLN A 346 -30.77 0.17 24.34
CA GLN A 346 -31.06 1.57 24.64
C GLN A 346 -30.14 2.11 25.74
N VAL A 347 -29.60 3.31 25.53
CA VAL A 347 -28.79 4.00 26.54
C VAL A 347 -29.70 4.53 27.63
N LEU A 348 -29.52 4.06 28.86
CA LEU A 348 -30.31 4.46 30.01
C LEU A 348 -29.64 5.56 30.84
N ASP A 349 -28.29 5.56 30.88
CA ASP A 349 -27.51 6.54 31.64
C ASP A 349 -26.06 6.61 31.11
N HIS A 350 -25.33 7.63 31.52
CA HIS A 350 -23.92 7.81 31.20
C HIS A 350 -23.19 8.68 32.23
N GLY A 351 -21.86 8.61 32.24
CA GLY A 351 -21.07 9.45 33.12
C GLY A 351 -19.58 9.27 32.95
N ALA A 352 -18.81 9.76 33.91
CA ALA A 352 -17.38 9.52 34.01
C ALA A 352 -16.99 9.32 35.46
N ILE A 353 -16.08 8.38 35.69
CA ILE A 353 -15.46 8.12 36.98
C ILE A 353 -13.95 8.34 36.87
N PHE A 354 -13.29 8.68 37.98
CA PHE A 354 -11.87 9.03 37.97
C PHE A 354 -11.05 8.15 38.94
N PRO A 355 -11.08 6.82 38.77
CA PRO A 355 -10.42 5.88 39.68
C PRO A 355 -8.89 5.99 39.65
N HIS A 356 -8.32 6.41 38.52
CA HIS A 356 -6.89 6.37 38.24
C HIS A 356 -6.22 7.74 38.39
N ALA A 357 -4.90 7.77 38.22
CA ALA A 357 -4.12 9.00 38.19
C ALA A 357 -4.66 9.98 37.12
N PRO A 358 -4.71 11.29 37.41
CA PRO A 358 -4.15 11.96 38.59
C PRO A 358 -5.12 12.08 39.79
N ARG A 359 -6.40 11.72 39.65
CA ARG A 359 -7.41 11.96 40.70
C ARG A 359 -7.48 10.85 41.74
N ASN A 360 -7.14 9.62 41.38
CA ASN A 360 -7.05 8.45 42.27
C ASN A 360 -8.31 8.22 43.12
N GLN A 361 -9.51 8.44 42.55
CA GLN A 361 -10.79 8.34 43.27
C GLN A 361 -11.33 6.90 43.23
N TRP A 362 -10.55 5.93 43.68
CA TRP A 362 -10.88 4.50 43.58
C TRP A 362 -12.20 4.15 44.28
N GLU A 363 -12.31 4.48 45.57
CA GLU A 363 -13.47 4.15 46.41
C GLU A 363 -14.77 4.81 45.93
N ALA A 364 -14.70 6.10 45.60
CA ALA A 364 -15.85 6.83 45.06
C ALA A 364 -16.31 6.26 43.71
N SER A 365 -15.37 5.79 42.88
CA SER A 365 -15.68 5.15 41.61
C SER A 365 -16.38 3.81 41.81
N ILE A 366 -15.91 2.95 42.73
CA ILE A 366 -16.57 1.68 43.06
C ILE A 366 -18.00 1.92 43.53
N GLU A 367 -18.22 2.87 44.44
CA GLU A 367 -19.54 3.15 44.97
C GLU A 367 -20.50 3.67 43.89
N GLN A 368 -20.00 4.52 42.98
CA GLN A 368 -20.80 4.98 41.85
C GLN A 368 -21.14 3.85 40.87
N LEU A 369 -20.18 2.98 40.55
CA LEU A 369 -20.41 1.79 39.72
C LEU A 369 -21.46 0.87 40.34
N ARG A 370 -21.39 0.64 41.66
CA ARG A 370 -22.37 -0.16 42.41
C ARG A 370 -23.79 0.39 42.28
N LYS A 371 -23.95 1.72 42.39
CA LYS A 371 -25.26 2.38 42.26
C LYS A 371 -25.86 2.13 40.88
N TRP A 372 -25.09 2.35 39.81
CA TRP A 372 -25.54 2.06 38.45
C TRP A 372 -25.88 0.58 38.26
N CYS A 373 -25.03 -0.33 38.75
CA CYS A 373 -25.29 -1.77 38.63
C CYS A 373 -26.60 -2.18 39.30
N ARG A 374 -26.91 -1.66 40.50
CA ARG A 374 -28.17 -1.97 41.19
C ARG A 374 -29.39 -1.31 40.56
N GLN A 375 -29.28 -0.02 40.22
CA GLN A 375 -30.40 0.75 39.69
C GLN A 375 -30.90 0.20 38.35
N TYR A 376 -29.97 -0.22 37.49
CA TYR A 376 -30.28 -0.67 36.13
C TYR A 376 -30.23 -2.19 35.95
N ASN A 377 -30.14 -2.94 37.05
CA ASN A 377 -30.05 -4.39 37.07
C ASN A 377 -29.00 -4.93 36.07
N ILE A 378 -27.79 -4.35 36.13
CA ILE A 378 -26.70 -4.68 35.22
C ILE A 378 -26.26 -6.12 35.44
N GLU A 379 -26.12 -6.86 34.35
CA GLU A 379 -25.63 -8.23 34.35
C GLU A 379 -24.23 -8.37 33.74
N LEU A 380 -23.88 -7.46 32.83
CA LEU A 380 -22.62 -7.46 32.10
C LEU A 380 -21.83 -6.17 32.30
N VAL A 381 -20.51 -6.28 32.44
CA VAL A 381 -19.60 -5.13 32.42
C VAL A 381 -18.62 -5.32 31.26
N ALA A 382 -18.75 -4.47 30.24
CA ALA A 382 -17.88 -4.45 29.07
C ALA A 382 -16.77 -3.41 29.26
N ILE A 383 -15.50 -3.83 29.18
CA ILE A 383 -14.34 -2.99 29.45
C ILE A 383 -13.51 -2.85 28.17
N GLY A 384 -13.32 -1.63 27.68
CA GLY A 384 -12.43 -1.39 26.55
C GLY A 384 -10.99 -1.83 26.80
N ASN A 385 -10.30 -2.30 25.76
CA ASN A 385 -8.91 -2.78 25.85
C ASN A 385 -7.85 -1.68 25.60
N GLY A 386 -8.24 -0.40 25.66
CA GLY A 386 -7.37 0.75 25.46
C GLY A 386 -6.51 1.11 26.67
N THR A 387 -6.08 2.37 26.72
CA THR A 387 -5.19 2.89 27.77
C THR A 387 -5.85 2.83 29.14
N ALA A 388 -5.16 2.25 30.13
CA ALA A 388 -5.64 1.98 31.49
C ALA A 388 -6.73 0.88 31.62
N SER A 389 -6.82 0.00 30.62
CA SER A 389 -7.74 -1.15 30.63
C SER A 389 -7.45 -2.13 31.76
N ARG A 390 -6.17 -2.43 32.04
CA ARG A 390 -5.76 -3.33 33.13
C ARG A 390 -6.18 -2.80 34.51
N GLU A 391 -6.00 -1.51 34.73
CA GLU A 391 -6.37 -0.82 35.97
C GLU A 391 -7.89 -0.76 36.12
N THR A 392 -8.61 -0.56 35.02
CA THR A 392 -10.08 -0.55 35.00
C THR A 392 -10.66 -1.95 35.21
N ASP A 393 -10.04 -3.00 34.65
CA ASP A 393 -10.42 -4.39 34.95
C ASP A 393 -10.20 -4.72 36.42
N LYS A 394 -9.10 -4.26 37.02
CA LYS A 394 -8.86 -4.40 38.46
C LYS A 394 -9.94 -3.70 39.30
N LEU A 395 -10.41 -2.53 38.86
CA LEU A 395 -11.50 -1.81 39.53
C LEU A 395 -12.81 -2.61 39.51
N VAL A 396 -13.15 -3.18 38.37
CA VAL A 396 -14.36 -4.02 38.22
C VAL A 396 -14.23 -5.32 39.01
N ALA A 397 -13.03 -5.93 39.05
CA ALA A 397 -12.77 -7.11 39.87
C ALA A 397 -12.99 -6.82 41.37
N ASP A 398 -12.53 -5.65 41.85
CA ASP A 398 -12.73 -5.22 43.23
C ASP A 398 -14.22 -4.96 43.52
N LEU A 399 -14.95 -4.31 42.61
CA LEU A 399 -16.41 -4.17 42.68
C LEU A 399 -17.11 -5.53 42.84
N CYS A 400 -16.76 -6.52 42.00
CA CYS A 400 -17.35 -7.86 42.05
C CYS A 400 -17.03 -8.58 43.36
N LYS A 401 -15.82 -8.40 43.89
CA LYS A 401 -15.39 -9.00 45.16
C LYS A 401 -16.14 -8.40 46.36
N ARG A 402 -16.36 -7.09 46.36
CA ARG A 402 -17.05 -6.36 47.43
C ARG A 402 -18.57 -6.58 47.42
N TYR A 403 -19.15 -6.76 46.22
CA TYR A 403 -20.58 -6.91 46.03
C TYR A 403 -20.92 -8.16 45.20
N PRO A 404 -20.67 -9.37 45.74
CA PRO A 404 -20.90 -10.62 45.03
C PRO A 404 -22.39 -10.85 44.69
N GLU A 405 -23.31 -10.20 45.39
CA GLU A 405 -24.75 -10.27 45.13
C GLU A 405 -25.15 -9.71 43.76
N LEU A 406 -24.32 -8.85 43.14
CA LEU A 406 -24.58 -8.27 41.82
C LEU A 406 -24.42 -9.28 40.68
N LYS A 407 -23.71 -10.41 40.91
CA LYS A 407 -23.50 -11.49 39.93
C LYS A 407 -23.05 -11.00 38.54
N LEU A 408 -22.21 -9.98 38.51
CA LEU A 408 -21.72 -9.36 37.29
C LEU A 408 -20.81 -10.30 36.52
N ALA A 409 -21.03 -10.43 35.22
CA ALA A 409 -20.06 -11.02 34.30
C ALA A 409 -19.26 -9.91 33.61
N ARG A 410 -17.93 -9.92 33.80
CA ARG A 410 -17.01 -8.95 33.19
C ARG A 410 -16.42 -9.51 31.89
N ILE A 411 -16.30 -8.67 30.88
CA ILE A 411 -15.71 -9.00 29.58
C ILE A 411 -14.87 -7.82 29.10
N VAL A 412 -13.71 -8.12 28.50
CA VAL A 412 -12.87 -7.13 27.82
C VAL A 412 -13.25 -7.09 26.35
N VAL A 413 -13.48 -5.91 25.80
CA VAL A 413 -13.89 -5.67 24.41
C VAL A 413 -12.88 -4.83 23.67
N SER A 414 -12.77 -5.04 22.36
CA SER A 414 -11.86 -4.26 21.51
C SER A 414 -12.37 -2.83 21.30
N GLU A 415 -11.52 -1.84 21.57
CA GLU A 415 -11.82 -0.43 21.27
C GLU A 415 -11.55 -0.05 19.81
N SER A 416 -11.00 -0.95 18.99
CA SER A 416 -10.61 -0.66 17.60
C SER A 416 -11.77 -0.14 16.73
N VAL A 417 -13.01 -0.51 17.07
CA VAL A 417 -14.22 -0.07 16.32
C VAL A 417 -14.67 1.35 16.70
N ARG A 418 -14.26 1.84 17.88
CA ARG A 418 -14.61 3.16 18.42
C ARG A 418 -14.08 4.32 17.57
N LEU A 419 -12.85 4.19 17.07
CA LEU A 419 -12.18 5.21 16.25
C LEU A 419 -12.92 5.45 14.92
N PHE A 420 -13.59 4.42 14.41
CA PHE A 420 -14.30 4.47 13.12
C PHE A 420 -15.62 5.26 13.22
N ILE A 421 -16.30 5.16 14.36
CA ILE A 421 -17.62 5.77 14.60
C ILE A 421 -17.51 7.27 14.90
N GLN A 422 -16.50 7.68 15.67
CA GLN A 422 -16.26 9.10 16.00
C GLN A 422 -16.06 9.98 14.75
N HIS A 423 -15.52 9.43 13.66
CA HIS A 423 -15.34 10.17 12.42
C HIS A 423 -16.59 10.26 11.54
N ARG A 424 -17.55 9.33 11.67
CA ARG A 424 -18.67 9.20 10.72
C ARG A 424 -19.95 9.92 11.17
N ASN A 425 -20.17 10.04 12.48
CA ASN A 425 -21.38 10.63 13.06
C ASN A 425 -21.25 12.11 13.47
N SER A 426 -20.27 12.85 12.95
CA SER A 426 -20.25 14.32 13.12
C SER A 426 -21.38 14.94 12.28
N PRO A 427 -22.42 15.53 12.88
CA PRO A 427 -23.35 16.35 12.11
C PRO A 427 -22.56 17.52 11.54
N ARG A 428 -22.89 17.93 10.32
CA ARG A 428 -22.39 19.18 9.74
C ARG A 428 -22.75 20.33 10.67
N GLY A 429 -21.77 20.84 11.40
CA GLY A 429 -21.93 21.96 12.32
C GLY A 429 -20.65 22.22 13.10
N ASN A 430 -19.88 23.21 12.65
CA ASN A 430 -18.77 23.89 13.31
C ASN A 430 -18.31 23.33 14.68
N CYS A 431 -17.15 22.68 14.71
CA CYS A 431 -16.35 22.51 15.93
C CYS A 431 -14.86 22.73 15.63
N ARG A 432 -14.48 23.98 15.33
CA ARG A 432 -13.12 24.44 15.61
C ARG A 432 -13.03 24.66 17.12
N THR A 433 -12.59 23.66 17.88
CA THR A 433 -11.90 23.75 19.21
C THR A 433 -12.00 22.41 19.96
N TRP A 434 -11.10 21.47 19.66
CA TRP A 434 -10.96 20.19 20.40
C TRP A 434 -9.63 20.06 21.17
N MET A 435 -8.91 21.18 21.36
CA MET A 435 -7.71 21.25 22.19
C MET A 435 -7.71 22.52 23.03
N SER A 436 -8.42 22.53 24.16
CA SER A 436 -8.21 23.52 25.25
C SER A 436 -8.92 23.06 26.54
N PRO A 437 -8.45 23.46 27.74
CA PRO A 437 -8.78 22.83 29.03
C PRO A 437 -10.18 23.18 29.59
N PHE A 438 -11.14 23.58 28.74
CA PHE A 438 -12.50 23.97 29.15
C PHE A 438 -13.54 22.84 29.13
N ALA A 439 -13.17 21.61 28.74
CA ALA A 439 -14.07 20.45 28.69
C ALA A 439 -14.48 19.87 30.08
N ALA A 440 -14.25 20.60 31.18
CA ALA A 440 -14.50 20.15 32.54
C ALA A 440 -15.88 20.56 33.11
N ARG A 441 -16.77 21.22 32.33
CA ARG A 441 -18.01 21.79 32.89
C ARG A 441 -19.34 21.42 32.21
N TYR A 442 -19.36 20.62 31.15
CA TYR A 442 -20.63 20.18 30.55
C TYR A 442 -20.55 18.71 30.11
N PRO A 443 -21.43 17.81 30.61
CA PRO A 443 -21.56 16.45 30.10
C PRO A 443 -22.22 16.53 28.72
N CYS A 444 -21.43 16.36 27.66
CA CYS A 444 -21.94 16.38 26.29
C CYS A 444 -22.44 14.97 25.90
N PRO A 445 -23.68 14.82 25.39
CA PRO A 445 -24.23 13.55 24.88
C PRO A 445 -23.36 12.85 23.80
N ALA A 446 -22.43 13.60 23.18
CA ALA A 446 -21.50 13.10 22.18
C ALA A 446 -20.46 12.08 22.71
N LEU A 447 -20.19 12.03 24.02
CA LEU A 447 -19.26 11.07 24.63
C LEU A 447 -19.89 9.68 24.85
N ALA A 448 -21.22 9.62 25.00
CA ALA A 448 -21.96 8.38 25.19
C ALA A 448 -22.07 7.56 23.90
N GLY A 449 -22.10 8.21 22.73
CA GLY A 449 -22.28 7.56 21.42
C GLY A 449 -21.26 6.45 21.12
N PRO A 450 -19.94 6.69 21.21
CA PRO A 450 -18.93 5.68 20.89
C PRO A 450 -18.90 4.50 21.86
N VAL A 451 -19.13 4.73 23.17
CA VAL A 451 -19.17 3.67 24.19
C VAL A 451 -20.49 2.88 24.07
N ALA A 452 -21.59 3.57 23.79
CA ALA A 452 -22.87 2.94 23.54
C ALA A 452 -22.88 2.11 22.26
N GLU A 453 -22.20 2.54 21.20
CA GLU A 453 -22.05 1.75 19.98
C GLU A 453 -21.12 0.54 20.18
N LEU A 454 -20.04 0.66 20.96
CA LEU A 454 -19.21 -0.49 21.35
C LEU A 454 -20.01 -1.56 22.12
N VAL A 455 -20.87 -1.13 23.05
CA VAL A 455 -21.71 -2.04 23.85
C VAL A 455 -22.91 -2.56 23.04
N LYS A 456 -23.51 -1.73 22.17
CA LYS A 456 -24.51 -2.20 21.21
C LYS A 456 -23.91 -3.22 20.25
N MET A 457 -22.65 -3.09 19.86
CA MET A 457 -21.95 -4.10 19.06
C MET A 457 -21.68 -5.39 19.85
N SER A 458 -21.42 -5.32 21.17
CA SER A 458 -21.25 -6.53 21.98
C SER A 458 -22.58 -7.22 22.36
N GLN A 459 -23.67 -6.46 22.49
CA GLN A 459 -25.04 -6.98 22.70
C GLN A 459 -25.68 -7.49 21.39
N ASN A 460 -25.50 -6.73 20.30
CA ASN A 460 -26.01 -7.01 18.96
C ASN A 460 -24.84 -7.11 17.97
N LEU A 461 -24.17 -8.25 17.93
CA LEU A 461 -23.41 -8.60 16.74
C LEU A 461 -24.41 -8.93 15.62
N LEU A 462 -24.64 -7.89 14.79
CA LEU A 462 -25.42 -7.76 13.56
C LEU A 462 -26.89 -7.30 13.69
N VAL A 463 -27.12 -6.03 13.34
CA VAL A 463 -28.05 -5.69 12.24
C VAL A 463 -27.46 -4.50 11.49
N TRP A 464 -26.91 -4.71 10.29
CA TRP A 464 -27.00 -3.80 9.12
C TRP A 464 -26.41 -4.55 7.91
N ALA A 465 -27.17 -5.52 7.43
CA ALA A 465 -27.24 -5.79 5.99
C ALA A 465 -28.27 -4.79 5.40
N ASN A 466 -27.96 -4.21 4.24
CA ASN A 466 -28.80 -3.28 3.45
C ASN A 466 -28.94 -1.82 3.91
N ILE A 467 -27.90 -1.00 3.71
CA ILE A 467 -28.10 0.26 2.96
C ILE A 467 -27.44 0.05 1.60
N SER A 468 -28.23 -0.43 0.64
CA SER A 468 -27.98 -0.12 -0.76
C SER A 468 -28.43 1.31 -1.02
N THR A 469 -27.78 1.95 -1.99
CA THR A 469 -28.22 3.18 -2.68
C THR A 469 -28.44 4.40 -1.80
N THR A 470 -27.41 5.24 -1.63
CA THR A 470 -27.26 6.55 -2.31
C THR A 470 -25.92 7.18 -1.86
N TYR A 471 -25.27 7.92 -2.75
CA TYR A 471 -24.06 8.74 -2.57
C TYR A 471 -22.68 8.11 -2.84
N ARG A 472 -22.36 8.15 -4.13
CA ARG A 472 -21.03 8.27 -4.74
C ARG A 472 -20.13 9.28 -4.03
N ARG A 473 -18.82 8.95 -4.04
CA ARG A 473 -17.63 9.80 -3.80
C ARG A 473 -17.45 10.29 -2.37
N TYR A 474 -16.45 9.74 -1.67
CA TYR A 474 -15.28 10.43 -1.11
C TYR A 474 -14.62 9.56 -0.02
N SER A 475 -13.29 9.53 -0.05
CA SER A 475 -12.38 9.18 1.06
C SER A 475 -12.08 7.70 1.36
N TYR A 476 -11.23 7.12 0.50
CA TYR A 476 -10.40 5.93 0.79
C TYR A 476 -9.05 6.29 1.49
N ARG A 477 -8.92 7.49 2.07
CA ARG A 477 -7.61 8.04 2.50
C ARG A 477 -7.35 8.13 4.00
N ALA A 478 -8.33 7.88 4.86
CA ALA A 478 -8.19 8.16 6.30
C ALA A 478 -7.70 6.97 7.15
N ALA A 479 -7.90 5.72 6.70
CA ALA A 479 -7.54 4.55 7.50
C ALA A 479 -6.04 4.17 7.43
N CYS A 480 -5.33 4.59 6.38
CA CYS A 480 -3.88 4.34 6.26
C CYS A 480 -3.01 5.40 6.97
N MET A 481 -3.57 6.40 7.66
CA MET A 481 -2.80 7.49 8.28
C MET A 481 -2.49 7.32 9.76
N GLN A 482 -2.79 6.17 10.37
CA GLN A 482 -2.47 5.91 11.79
C GLN A 482 -1.61 4.68 12.07
N TRP A 483 -0.96 4.11 11.05
CA TRP A 483 0.06 3.06 11.21
C TRP A 483 1.30 3.32 10.37
#